data_AF-A0A0N4Z775-F1
#
_entry.id   AF-A0A0N4Z775-F1
#
_cell.length_a   1.000
_cell.length_b   1.000
_cell.length_c   1.000
_cell.angle_alpha   90.00
_cell.angle_beta   90.00
_cell.angle_gamma   90.00
#
_symmetry.space_group_name_H-M   'P 1'
#
loop_
_entity.id
_entity.type
_entity.pdbx_description
1 polymer ?
#
loop_
_entity_poly.entity_id
_entity_poly.type
_entity_poly.pdbx_seq_one_letter_code
_entity_poly.pdbx_strand_id
1 'polypeptide(L)'
;MSSEYIVKSWKSLKPTRKPVCIKNRYQINHELGRGSFGVVLDVKDLVTLTPLAIKIAKKNDNEGKCLVLEKRILKKVRGSDHFATIYVAGTYKKYNYIIFEKLGRNLQTIMFEKNDEKSFHPCVIAEIGQQLIEALNTLHGAGYLHRDIKPDNMMIGLPPNNNKIYLIDFGMGRRFKNSDGSIRKTKRRNLCFRGTKVFASCWALSNNEQQPWEDINCVLTSIAFMLNGTLPWWDSYNDTLKLIEEKKRMTCMDMFIRFGYNGRKFAAYVLRSMHKYEIDYKYMINCLKQERDRLDKETFDAYWTWDLNWTEILINPYANNEASIKNVALGLGAAGVAGAGGLIFALENSINAGEHVVHPCKLPWPHAGMFDSFDYASVRRGYEVYKQVCAACHSMKFIHYRHFVDTFMTLEEAKAEAAEATIPDINDKGQSIMRPGTVNDILPDPYPNKKAAAAANNGAAPPDLSLMSLARHGGDDYIFALLTGYFDPPAGVKVDDGKAYNPYFPGGVISMPQQLFDEGIEYKDGTFASQSQQAKDVSVFLHWAAEPFHDTRKLWALKIAALIPILTVVLIYGKRHSWSFIKTQKFAWRTVKGREPPKSK
;
A
#
# COMPACT_ATOMS: atom_id res chain seq x y z
N MET A 1 -27.45 33.64 8.30
CA MET A 1 -27.55 32.25 7.80
C MET A 1 -26.49 31.41 8.49
N SER A 2 -26.94 30.33 9.13
CA SER A 2 -26.28 29.62 10.22
C SER A 2 -25.17 28.66 9.78
N SER A 3 -24.19 28.50 10.66
CA SER A 3 -22.89 27.83 10.52
C SER A 3 -22.91 26.30 10.31
N GLU A 4 -24.09 25.67 10.29
CA GLU A 4 -24.26 24.23 10.02
C GLU A 4 -24.17 23.86 8.53
N TYR A 5 -24.37 24.82 7.63
CA TYR A 5 -24.46 24.55 6.18
C TYR A 5 -23.11 24.20 5.53
N ILE A 6 -21.98 24.66 6.10
CA ILE A 6 -20.66 24.56 5.46
C ILE A 6 -19.97 23.20 5.70
N VAL A 7 -20.35 22.46 6.74
CA VAL A 7 -19.71 21.16 7.06
C VAL A 7 -20.59 19.98 6.66
N LYS A 8 -21.92 20.13 6.69
CA LYS A 8 -22.86 19.11 6.20
C LYS A 8 -22.81 18.96 4.67
N SER A 9 -22.49 20.00 3.89
CA SER A 9 -22.50 19.93 2.42
C SER A 9 -21.30 19.23 1.76
N TRP A 10 -20.27 18.83 2.51
CA TRP A 10 -19.06 18.23 1.92
C TRP A 10 -19.09 16.71 1.83
N LYS A 11 -19.90 16.04 2.65
CA LYS A 11 -20.06 14.57 2.62
C LYS A 11 -21.22 14.08 1.75
N SER A 12 -22.07 14.99 1.24
CA SER A 12 -23.31 14.66 0.49
C SER A 12 -23.32 15.20 -0.95
N LEU A 13 -22.18 15.37 -1.60
CA LEU A 13 -22.11 15.91 -2.96
C LEU A 13 -22.56 14.87 -4.02
N LYS A 14 -23.88 14.69 -4.16
CA LYS A 14 -24.49 15.01 -5.47
C LYS A 14 -24.23 16.50 -5.72
N PRO A 15 -23.86 16.94 -6.93
CA PRO A 15 -23.29 18.27 -7.19
C PRO A 15 -24.17 19.38 -6.59
N THR A 16 -23.68 20.05 -5.55
CA THR A 16 -24.35 21.21 -4.97
C THR A 16 -23.91 22.45 -5.74
N ARG A 17 -24.88 23.30 -6.08
CA ARG A 17 -24.76 24.42 -7.02
C ARG A 17 -23.83 25.57 -6.60
N LYS A 18 -23.10 25.53 -5.46
CA LYS A 18 -22.23 26.64 -5.04
C LYS A 18 -20.87 26.19 -4.46
N PRO A 19 -19.74 26.70 -4.98
CA PRO A 19 -18.40 26.32 -4.54
C PRO A 19 -18.02 26.98 -3.20
N VAL A 20 -17.24 26.27 -2.38
CA VAL A 20 -16.84 26.74 -1.05
C VAL A 20 -15.61 27.64 -1.15
N CYS A 21 -15.69 28.85 -0.57
CA CYS A 21 -14.63 29.85 -0.64
C CYS A 21 -14.05 30.17 0.75
N ILE A 22 -12.73 30.18 0.87
CA ILE A 22 -12.02 30.74 2.03
C ILE A 22 -11.75 32.21 1.78
N LYS A 23 -12.10 33.06 2.77
CA LYS A 23 -11.93 34.53 2.73
C LYS A 23 -12.55 35.18 1.49
N ASN A 24 -13.62 34.60 0.92
CA ASN A 24 -14.25 35.06 -0.32
C ASN A 24 -13.30 35.23 -1.51
N ARG A 25 -12.13 34.57 -1.48
CA ARG A 25 -11.07 34.70 -2.50
C ARG A 25 -10.61 33.35 -3.01
N TYR A 26 -10.44 32.38 -2.11
CA TYR A 26 -9.86 31.09 -2.47
C TYR A 26 -10.98 30.06 -2.60
N GLN A 27 -11.38 29.80 -3.84
CA GLN A 27 -12.38 28.79 -4.17
C GLN A 27 -11.73 27.41 -4.09
N ILE A 28 -12.26 26.53 -3.24
CA ILE A 28 -11.79 25.15 -3.14
C ILE A 28 -12.54 24.29 -4.16
N ASN A 29 -11.79 23.46 -4.86
CA ASN A 29 -12.30 22.54 -5.87
C ASN A 29 -12.27 21.10 -5.34
N HIS A 30 -11.55 20.19 -5.99
CA HIS A 30 -11.48 18.77 -5.65
C HIS A 30 -10.23 18.42 -4.82
N GLU A 31 -10.20 17.21 -4.26
CA GLU A 31 -9.06 16.69 -3.52
C GLU A 31 -7.92 16.32 -4.48
N LEU A 32 -6.71 16.80 -4.19
CA LEU A 32 -5.49 16.44 -4.94
C LEU A 32 -4.81 15.22 -4.32
N GLY A 33 -4.95 15.04 -3.01
CA GLY A 33 -4.40 13.89 -2.29
C GLY A 33 -4.59 13.99 -0.78
N ARG A 34 -4.49 12.85 -0.11
CA ARG A 34 -4.64 12.72 1.34
C ARG A 34 -3.52 11.86 1.88
N GLY A 35 -2.80 12.41 2.85
CA GLY A 35 -1.68 11.74 3.51
C GLY A 35 -1.84 11.75 5.03
N SER A 36 -0.80 11.28 5.72
CA SER A 36 -0.72 11.22 7.19
C SER A 36 -0.63 12.59 7.88
N PHE A 37 -0.48 13.68 7.11
CA PHE A 37 -0.34 15.05 7.62
C PHE A 37 -1.51 15.98 7.23
N GLY A 38 -2.61 15.39 6.75
CA GLY A 38 -3.84 16.11 6.40
C GLY A 38 -4.26 15.93 4.94
N VAL A 39 -5.19 16.78 4.49
CA VAL A 39 -5.77 16.73 3.15
C VAL A 39 -5.24 17.89 2.31
N VAL A 40 -4.84 17.61 1.07
CA VAL A 40 -4.43 18.60 0.08
C VAL A 40 -5.53 18.73 -0.98
N LEU A 41 -6.02 19.94 -1.19
CA LEU A 41 -7.11 20.24 -2.13
C LEU A 41 -6.65 21.25 -3.18
N ASP A 42 -7.25 21.16 -4.36
CA ASP A 42 -7.10 22.14 -5.42
C ASP A 42 -7.84 23.43 -5.07
N VAL A 43 -7.22 24.57 -5.33
CA VAL A 43 -7.76 25.89 -5.04
C VAL A 43 -7.57 26.82 -6.22
N LYS A 44 -8.60 27.58 -6.56
CA LYS A 44 -8.51 28.70 -7.48
C LYS A 44 -8.53 30.01 -6.70
N ASP A 45 -7.50 30.84 -6.86
CA ASP A 45 -7.58 32.23 -6.41
C ASP A 45 -8.50 33.01 -7.35
N LEU A 46 -9.63 33.49 -6.86
CA LEU A 46 -10.62 34.22 -7.65
C LEU A 46 -10.15 35.62 -8.06
N VAL A 47 -9.10 36.15 -7.43
CA VAL A 47 -8.53 37.46 -7.76
C VAL A 47 -7.50 37.33 -8.87
N THR A 48 -6.54 36.42 -8.73
CA THR A 48 -5.44 36.27 -9.69
C THR A 48 -5.70 35.19 -10.75
N LEU A 49 -6.78 34.41 -10.58
CA LEU A 49 -7.11 33.22 -11.37
C LEU A 49 -6.04 32.12 -11.34
N THR A 50 -5.06 32.23 -10.44
CA THR A 50 -3.94 31.30 -10.33
C THR A 50 -4.39 29.99 -9.67
N PRO A 51 -4.02 28.82 -10.22
CA PRO A 51 -4.22 27.55 -9.55
C PRO A 51 -3.23 27.41 -8.37
N LEU A 52 -3.76 27.06 -7.21
CA LEU A 52 -3.06 26.91 -5.94
C LEU A 52 -3.45 25.58 -5.30
N ALA A 53 -2.71 25.17 -4.28
CA ALA A 53 -3.05 24.04 -3.43
C ALA A 53 -3.29 24.52 -1.99
N ILE A 54 -4.21 23.87 -1.28
CA ILE A 54 -4.43 24.09 0.16
C ILE A 54 -4.24 22.79 0.93
N LYS A 55 -3.40 22.82 1.96
CA LYS A 55 -3.28 21.73 2.95
C LYS A 55 -4.05 22.12 4.20
N ILE A 56 -4.92 21.24 4.67
CA ILE A 56 -5.81 21.47 5.81
C ILE A 56 -5.63 20.35 6.84
N ALA A 57 -5.46 20.73 8.11
CA ALA A 57 -5.33 19.80 9.24
C ALA A 57 -6.12 20.30 10.46
N LYS A 58 -6.64 19.39 11.30
CA LYS A 58 -7.33 19.77 12.55
C LYS A 58 -6.35 20.41 13.53
N LYS A 59 -6.74 21.54 14.15
CA LYS A 59 -5.86 22.38 14.96
C LYS A 59 -5.25 21.67 16.18
N ASN A 60 -6.02 20.82 16.87
CA ASN A 60 -5.63 20.22 18.14
C ASN A 60 -4.98 18.83 17.97
N ASP A 61 -4.95 18.30 16.75
CA ASP A 61 -4.41 16.97 16.46
C ASP A 61 -2.91 17.08 16.14
N ASN A 62 -2.24 15.93 16.11
CA ASN A 62 -0.81 15.87 15.77
C ASN A 62 -0.53 16.48 14.38
N GLU A 63 -1.43 16.28 13.41
CA GLU A 63 -1.36 16.89 12.07
C GLU A 63 -1.36 18.43 12.13
N GLY A 64 -2.19 19.03 12.99
CA GLY A 64 -2.24 20.48 13.18
C GLY A 64 -0.92 21.05 13.69
N LYS A 65 -0.20 20.30 14.54
CA LYS A 65 1.14 20.66 15.02
C LYS A 65 2.19 20.53 13.91
N CYS A 66 2.10 19.47 13.09
CA CYS A 66 2.96 19.29 11.92
C CYS A 66 2.79 20.44 10.91
N LEU A 67 1.56 20.86 10.63
CA LEU A 67 1.28 21.97 9.72
C LEU A 67 1.81 23.31 10.23
N VAL A 68 1.83 23.54 11.55
CA VAL A 68 2.46 24.74 12.14
C VAL A 68 3.97 24.75 11.92
N LEU A 69 4.63 23.60 12.02
CA LEU A 69 6.07 23.48 11.73
C LEU A 69 6.35 23.71 10.25
N GLU A 70 5.57 23.08 9.37
CA GLU A 70 5.68 23.22 7.92
C GLU A 70 5.54 24.68 7.48
N LYS A 71 4.53 25.40 8.00
CA LYS A 71 4.39 26.86 7.82
C LYS A 71 5.67 27.62 8.19
N ARG A 72 6.31 27.25 9.30
CA ARG A 72 7.51 27.94 9.80
C ARG A 72 8.71 27.70 8.89
N ILE A 73 8.87 26.48 8.40
CA ILE A 73 9.93 26.11 7.46
C ILE A 73 9.72 26.84 6.12
N LEU A 74 8.54 26.70 5.51
CA LEU A 74 8.21 27.33 4.23
C LEU A 74 8.33 28.86 4.27
N LYS A 75 8.04 29.50 5.40
CA LYS A 75 8.28 30.94 5.58
C LYS A 75 9.76 31.31 5.58
N LYS A 76 10.63 30.46 6.12
CA LYS A 76 12.08 30.71 6.19
C LYS A 76 12.78 30.52 4.86
N VAL A 77 12.36 29.52 4.07
CA VAL A 77 12.94 29.20 2.76
C VAL A 77 12.17 29.86 1.60
N ARG A 78 11.26 30.80 1.91
CA ARG A 78 10.44 31.48 0.90
C ARG A 78 11.33 32.27 -0.06
N GLY A 79 11.13 32.06 -1.35
CA GLY A 79 11.89 32.73 -2.41
C GLY A 79 13.16 31.98 -2.82
N SER A 80 13.50 30.90 -2.12
CA SER A 80 14.52 29.95 -2.59
C SER A 80 13.92 28.99 -3.62
N ASP A 81 14.76 28.54 -4.55
CA ASP A 81 14.41 27.46 -5.47
C ASP A 81 14.12 26.15 -4.70
N HIS A 82 13.35 25.26 -5.33
CA HIS A 82 12.98 23.93 -4.82
C HIS A 82 12.01 23.90 -3.62
N PHE A 83 11.41 25.04 -3.25
CA PHE A 83 10.40 25.11 -2.20
C PHE A 83 9.13 25.82 -2.69
N ALA A 84 7.97 25.22 -2.42
CA ALA A 84 6.70 25.79 -2.83
C ALA A 84 6.46 27.15 -2.13
N THR A 85 6.06 28.16 -2.89
CA THR A 85 5.77 29.47 -2.31
C THR A 85 4.52 29.42 -1.45
N ILE A 86 4.65 29.78 -0.18
CA ILE A 86 3.51 29.97 0.73
C ILE A 86 2.84 31.32 0.48
N TYR A 87 1.55 31.29 0.11
CA TYR A 87 0.75 32.48 -0.14
C TYR A 87 0.00 32.94 1.10
N VAL A 88 -0.72 32.01 1.74
CA VAL A 88 -1.55 32.31 2.91
C VAL A 88 -1.44 31.18 3.91
N ALA A 89 -1.41 31.51 5.18
CA ALA A 89 -1.64 30.53 6.24
C ALA A 89 -2.60 31.12 7.26
N GLY A 90 -3.47 30.28 7.80
CA GLY A 90 -4.46 30.73 8.76
C GLY A 90 -5.09 29.58 9.50
N THR A 91 -6.08 29.96 10.30
CA THR A 91 -6.98 29.02 10.96
C THR A 91 -8.38 29.36 10.48
N TYR A 92 -9.16 28.35 10.14
CA TYR A 92 -10.56 28.48 9.81
C TYR A 92 -11.35 27.51 10.68
N LYS A 93 -12.18 28.05 11.58
CA LYS A 93 -12.87 27.26 12.62
C LYS A 93 -11.88 26.40 13.41
N LYS A 94 -12.03 25.07 13.38
CA LYS A 94 -11.19 24.08 14.07
C LYS A 94 -10.01 23.55 13.25
N TYR A 95 -9.72 24.15 12.09
CA TYR A 95 -8.69 23.67 11.16
C TYR A 95 -7.61 24.73 10.94
N ASN A 96 -6.35 24.29 10.93
CA ASN A 96 -5.25 25.06 10.38
C ASN A 96 -5.16 24.78 8.88
N TYR A 97 -4.81 25.80 8.09
CA TYR A 97 -4.60 25.64 6.67
C TYR A 97 -3.40 26.46 6.17
N ILE A 98 -2.78 25.96 5.11
CA ILE A 98 -1.76 26.65 4.33
C ILE A 98 -2.16 26.58 2.87
N ILE A 99 -2.21 27.72 2.20
CA ILE A 99 -2.35 27.86 0.75
C ILE A 99 -0.96 28.13 0.18
N PHE A 100 -0.53 27.29 -0.75
CA PHE A 100 0.79 27.33 -1.38
C PHE A 100 0.68 27.07 -2.89
N GLU A 101 1.78 27.33 -3.57
CA GLU A 101 1.96 27.04 -4.99
C GLU A 101 1.52 25.61 -5.34
N LYS A 102 0.69 25.48 -6.39
CA LYS A 102 0.31 24.17 -6.90
C LYS A 102 1.47 23.57 -7.68
N LEU A 103 1.84 22.35 -7.34
CA LEU A 103 2.90 21.58 -8.01
C LEU A 103 2.30 20.51 -8.92
N GLY A 104 3.15 19.91 -9.75
CA GLY A 104 2.81 18.81 -10.65
C GLY A 104 2.73 17.47 -9.93
N ARG A 105 3.29 16.42 -10.52
CA ARG A 105 3.24 15.06 -9.96
C ARG A 105 4.45 14.79 -9.05
N ASN A 106 4.39 13.77 -8.20
CA ASN A 106 5.59 13.34 -7.46
C ASN A 106 6.42 12.35 -8.30
N LEU A 107 7.72 12.28 -8.02
CA LEU A 107 8.66 11.47 -8.81
C LEU A 107 8.36 9.98 -8.75
N GLN A 108 7.80 9.47 -7.64
CA GLN A 108 7.42 8.06 -7.52
C GLN A 108 6.31 7.69 -8.51
N THR A 109 5.25 8.51 -8.59
CA THR A 109 4.14 8.28 -9.50
C THR A 109 4.58 8.36 -10.96
N ILE A 110 5.46 9.31 -11.30
CA ILE A 110 6.03 9.42 -12.65
C ILE A 110 6.84 8.16 -13.01
N MET A 111 7.66 7.68 -12.07
CA MET A 111 8.49 6.50 -12.26
C MET A 111 7.66 5.22 -12.48
N PHE A 112 6.59 5.02 -11.70
CA PHE A 112 5.76 3.81 -11.78
C PHE A 112 4.80 3.78 -12.97
N GLU A 113 4.39 4.94 -13.48
CA GLU A 113 3.53 5.00 -14.67
C GLU A 113 4.32 4.90 -15.99
N LYS A 114 5.66 4.99 -15.93
CA LYS A 114 6.55 4.81 -17.08
C LYS A 114 6.99 3.34 -17.23
N ASN A 115 6.30 2.60 -18.09
CA ASN A 115 6.73 1.36 -18.75
C ASN A 115 7.31 0.24 -17.84
N ASP A 116 7.79 -0.86 -18.44
CA ASP A 116 8.14 -2.11 -17.72
C ASP A 116 9.32 -2.01 -16.73
N GLU A 117 10.25 -1.07 -16.93
CA GLU A 117 11.52 -1.00 -16.17
C GLU A 117 11.45 -0.18 -14.87
N LYS A 118 10.40 0.62 -14.67
CA LYS A 118 10.16 1.42 -13.44
C LYS A 118 11.39 2.21 -12.94
N SER A 119 12.19 2.79 -13.84
CA SER A 119 13.41 3.55 -13.49
C SER A 119 13.64 4.73 -14.44
N PHE A 120 14.49 5.70 -14.05
CA PHE A 120 14.86 6.86 -14.89
C PHE A 120 16.25 6.72 -15.51
N HIS A 121 16.56 7.53 -16.53
CA HIS A 121 17.91 7.59 -17.09
C HIS A 121 18.92 8.15 -16.05
N PRO A 122 20.14 7.60 -15.96
CA PRO A 122 21.17 8.07 -15.01
C PRO A 122 21.42 9.58 -14.99
N CYS A 123 21.47 10.24 -16.16
CA CYS A 123 21.73 11.68 -16.23
C CYS A 123 20.53 12.51 -15.74
N VAL A 124 19.29 12.04 -15.93
CA VAL A 124 18.08 12.65 -15.35
C VAL A 124 18.11 12.54 -13.83
N ILE A 125 18.50 11.38 -13.31
CA ILE A 125 18.65 11.16 -11.87
C ILE A 125 19.78 12.03 -11.30
N ALA A 126 20.86 12.25 -12.04
CA ALA A 126 21.94 13.15 -11.64
C ALA A 126 21.46 14.61 -11.53
N GLU A 127 20.65 15.09 -12.47
CA GLU A 127 20.02 16.42 -12.41
C GLU A 127 19.05 16.53 -11.21
N ILE A 128 18.17 15.53 -11.02
CA ILE A 128 17.28 15.48 -9.84
C ILE A 128 18.12 15.52 -8.56
N GLY A 129 19.16 14.69 -8.47
CA GLY A 129 20.06 14.64 -7.33
C GLY A 129 20.72 15.99 -7.06
N GLN A 130 21.17 16.70 -8.09
CA GLN A 130 21.79 18.01 -7.97
C GLN A 130 20.83 19.00 -7.29
N GLN A 131 19.60 19.10 -7.81
CA GLN A 131 18.56 19.98 -7.29
C GLN A 131 18.15 19.63 -5.84
N LEU A 132 18.12 18.34 -5.49
CA LEU A 132 17.85 17.90 -4.11
C LEU A 132 18.97 18.34 -3.14
N ILE A 133 20.24 18.26 -3.55
CA ILE A 133 21.36 18.72 -2.73
C ILE A 133 21.35 20.24 -2.56
N GLU A 134 20.97 21.00 -3.60
CA GLU A 134 20.76 22.45 -3.54
C GLU A 134 19.63 22.84 -2.59
N ALA A 135 18.50 22.14 -2.67
CA ALA A 135 17.37 22.30 -1.74
C ALA A 135 17.80 22.03 -0.29
N LEU A 136 18.54 20.94 -0.04
CA LEU A 136 19.02 20.59 1.30
C LEU A 136 20.07 21.57 1.81
N ASN A 137 20.96 22.09 0.98
CA ASN A 137 21.89 23.14 1.38
C ASN A 137 21.13 24.36 1.92
N THR A 138 20.06 24.76 1.23
CA THR A 138 19.17 25.85 1.66
C THR A 138 18.44 25.52 2.97
N LEU A 139 17.84 24.33 3.08
CA LEU A 139 17.08 23.92 4.27
C LEU A 139 17.97 23.80 5.52
N HIS A 140 19.14 23.19 5.37
CA HIS A 140 20.14 23.05 6.43
C HIS A 140 20.75 24.40 6.82
N GLY A 141 20.95 25.29 5.84
CA GLY A 141 21.32 26.69 6.06
C GLY A 141 20.28 27.44 6.92
N ALA A 142 18.99 27.20 6.67
CA ALA A 142 17.88 27.75 7.47
C ALA A 142 17.76 27.13 8.89
N GLY A 143 18.52 26.06 9.18
CA GLY A 143 18.64 25.40 10.48
C GLY A 143 17.66 24.24 10.71
N TYR A 144 17.12 23.66 9.64
CA TYR A 144 16.12 22.58 9.69
C TYR A 144 16.60 21.32 8.96
N LEU A 145 16.11 20.17 9.44
CA LEU A 145 16.19 18.85 8.81
C LEU A 145 14.82 18.50 8.23
N HIS A 146 14.79 17.75 7.13
CA HIS A 146 13.58 17.23 6.49
C HIS A 146 13.07 15.96 7.19
N ARG A 147 13.92 14.93 7.35
CA ARG A 147 13.67 13.63 8.01
C ARG A 147 12.71 12.65 7.31
N ASP A 148 12.21 12.99 6.14
CA ASP A 148 11.37 12.09 5.31
C ASP A 148 11.58 12.32 3.81
N ILE A 149 12.83 12.25 3.36
CA ILE A 149 13.19 12.46 1.95
C ILE A 149 13.00 11.15 1.20
N LYS A 150 12.13 11.19 0.19
CA LYS A 150 11.78 10.05 -0.67
C LYS A 150 11.10 10.56 -1.95
N PRO A 151 11.02 9.76 -3.02
CA PRO A 151 10.41 10.19 -4.28
C PRO A 151 8.95 10.65 -4.17
N ASP A 152 8.15 10.15 -3.23
CA ASP A 152 6.79 10.66 -2.97
C ASP A 152 6.76 12.13 -2.51
N ASN A 153 7.80 12.57 -1.80
CA ASN A 153 7.93 13.93 -1.25
C ASN A 153 8.78 14.84 -2.15
N MET A 154 9.04 14.40 -3.38
CA MET A 154 9.75 15.15 -4.42
C MET A 154 8.77 15.37 -5.56
N MET A 155 8.40 16.63 -5.80
CA MET A 155 7.43 16.97 -6.83
C MET A 155 8.06 17.81 -7.91
N ILE A 156 7.53 17.71 -9.11
CA ILE A 156 7.93 18.56 -10.21
C ILE A 156 7.08 19.85 -10.24
N GLY A 157 7.62 21.00 -10.65
CA GLY A 157 6.88 22.28 -10.70
C GLY A 157 5.96 22.42 -11.92
N LEU A 158 4.84 23.13 -11.85
CA LEU A 158 4.02 23.33 -13.07
C LEU A 158 4.72 24.26 -14.08
N PRO A 159 4.41 24.18 -15.38
CA PRO A 159 4.93 25.12 -16.37
C PRO A 159 4.76 26.58 -15.91
N PRO A 160 5.80 27.43 -16.03
CA PRO A 160 7.08 27.20 -16.72
C PRO A 160 8.19 26.55 -15.87
N ASN A 161 7.94 26.22 -14.60
CA ASN A 161 8.93 25.69 -13.65
C ASN A 161 9.03 24.15 -13.67
N ASN A 162 8.70 23.55 -14.81
CA ASN A 162 8.58 22.10 -14.98
C ASN A 162 9.92 21.39 -15.17
N ASN A 163 11.01 22.16 -15.17
CA ASN A 163 12.38 21.70 -15.03
C ASN A 163 12.90 21.74 -13.58
N LYS A 164 12.06 22.14 -12.61
CA LYS A 164 12.46 22.23 -11.20
C LYS A 164 11.82 21.12 -10.36
N ILE A 165 12.62 20.54 -9.48
CA ILE A 165 12.22 19.63 -8.43
C ILE A 165 11.96 20.42 -7.16
N TYR A 166 10.88 20.09 -6.46
CA TYR A 166 10.43 20.73 -5.24
C TYR A 166 10.38 19.69 -4.11
N LEU A 167 10.98 20.02 -2.98
CA LEU A 167 10.82 19.26 -1.75
C LEU A 167 9.54 19.70 -1.04
N ILE A 168 8.72 18.72 -0.66
CA ILE A 168 7.45 18.94 0.03
C ILE A 168 7.36 18.11 1.31
N ASP A 169 6.31 18.38 2.10
CA ASP A 169 5.95 17.66 3.30
C ASP A 169 6.96 17.75 4.46
N PHE A 170 7.03 18.96 5.03
CA PHE A 170 7.88 19.25 6.18
C PHE A 170 7.24 18.87 7.53
N GLY A 171 6.18 18.04 7.51
CA GLY A 171 5.45 17.64 8.71
C GLY A 171 6.31 16.87 9.71
N MET A 172 7.31 16.14 9.21
CA MET A 172 8.32 15.46 10.02
C MET A 172 9.58 16.29 10.26
N GLY A 173 9.65 17.55 9.81
CA GLY A 173 10.87 18.35 9.94
C GLY A 173 11.35 18.52 11.39
N ARG A 174 12.59 19.00 11.55
CA ARG A 174 13.12 19.35 12.88
C ARG A 174 14.13 20.48 12.80
N ARG A 175 14.04 21.40 13.75
CA ARG A 175 15.09 22.42 13.95
C ARG A 175 16.29 21.81 14.67
N PHE A 176 17.47 21.87 14.05
CA PHE A 176 18.73 21.36 14.60
C PHE A 176 19.75 22.48 14.95
N LYS A 177 19.58 23.69 14.40
CA LYS A 177 20.34 24.89 14.82
C LYS A 177 19.50 25.82 15.68
N ASN A 178 20.10 26.42 16.69
CA ASN A 178 19.52 27.50 17.50
C ASN A 178 19.44 28.81 16.69
N SER A 179 18.97 29.90 17.30
CA SER A 179 18.82 31.19 16.58
C SER A 179 20.16 31.87 16.34
N ASP A 180 21.15 31.55 17.16
CA ASP A 180 22.55 31.98 17.09
C ASP A 180 23.41 31.12 16.14
N GLY A 181 22.81 30.14 15.45
CA GLY A 181 23.52 29.21 14.57
C GLY A 181 24.18 28.01 15.27
N SER A 182 24.20 27.96 16.62
CA SER A 182 24.77 26.85 17.36
C SER A 182 23.96 25.55 17.20
N ILE A 183 24.63 24.39 17.22
CA ILE A 183 23.93 23.10 17.15
C ILE A 183 23.15 22.86 18.44
N ARG A 184 21.88 22.52 18.29
CA ARG A 184 20.96 22.32 19.41
C ARG A 184 21.28 21.01 20.14
N LYS A 185 21.94 21.11 21.30
CA LYS A 185 22.25 19.98 22.20
C LYS A 185 20.96 19.42 22.83
N THR A 186 20.32 18.45 22.19
CA THR A 186 19.16 17.75 22.79
C THR A 186 19.37 16.24 22.67
N LYS A 187 20.04 15.62 23.64
CA LYS A 187 19.97 14.16 23.83
C LYS A 187 18.61 13.85 24.45
N ARG A 188 17.66 13.42 23.64
CA ARG A 188 16.35 12.97 24.12
C ARG A 188 16.49 11.56 24.72
N ARG A 189 15.89 11.33 25.88
CA ARG A 189 15.91 10.02 26.55
C ARG A 189 15.14 8.93 25.78
N ASN A 190 14.08 9.31 25.04
CA ASN A 190 13.27 8.42 24.20
C ASN A 190 13.23 8.93 22.75
N LEU A 191 14.20 8.52 21.93
CA LEU A 191 14.19 8.76 20.50
C LEU A 191 13.40 7.63 19.82
N CYS A 192 12.31 7.97 19.15
CA CYS A 192 11.60 7.06 18.27
C CYS A 192 11.81 7.54 16.83
N PHE A 193 12.17 6.61 15.95
CA PHE A 193 12.36 6.86 14.53
C PHE A 193 11.14 7.57 13.93
N ARG A 194 11.42 8.56 13.07
CA ARG A 194 10.42 9.22 12.23
C ARG A 194 10.99 9.31 10.81
N GLY A 195 10.16 8.94 9.85
CA GLY A 195 10.46 8.90 8.42
C GLY A 195 9.97 7.58 7.80
N THR A 196 10.28 7.40 6.53
CA THR A 196 9.98 6.16 5.79
C THR A 196 11.16 5.20 5.90
N LYS A 197 10.96 4.06 6.58
CA LYS A 197 12.06 3.12 6.97
C LYS A 197 12.94 2.71 5.79
N VAL A 198 12.35 2.39 4.63
CA VAL A 198 13.10 1.92 3.45
C VAL A 198 14.10 2.96 2.92
N PHE A 199 13.81 4.26 3.04
CA PHE A 199 14.69 5.34 2.58
C PHE A 199 15.63 5.87 3.68
N ALA A 200 15.32 5.59 4.94
CA ALA A 200 16.11 6.08 6.08
C ALA A 200 17.50 5.44 6.16
N SER A 201 18.45 6.18 6.73
CA SER A 201 19.80 5.68 7.01
C SER A 201 19.79 4.66 8.16
N CYS A 202 20.85 3.85 8.27
CA CYS A 202 21.05 2.96 9.42
C CYS A 202 21.13 3.70 10.77
N TRP A 203 21.65 4.94 10.78
CA TRP A 203 21.76 5.77 11.97
C TRP A 203 20.39 6.19 12.49
N ALA A 204 19.52 6.69 11.61
CA ALA A 204 18.13 7.01 11.93
C ALA A 204 17.34 5.78 12.40
N LEU A 205 17.50 4.62 11.73
CA LEU A 205 16.83 3.37 12.08
C LEU A 205 17.27 2.81 13.45
N SER A 206 18.50 3.11 13.87
CA SER A 206 19.03 2.78 15.20
C SER A 206 18.59 3.79 16.29
N ASN A 207 17.55 4.59 16.02
CA ASN A 207 17.00 5.60 16.93
C ASN A 207 18.03 6.65 17.39
N ASN A 208 19.09 6.88 16.62
CA ASN A 208 20.04 7.95 16.94
C ASN A 208 19.46 9.32 16.55
N GLU A 209 20.01 10.37 17.16
CA GLU A 209 19.63 11.74 16.86
C GLU A 209 20.00 12.07 15.40
N GLN A 210 18.99 12.33 14.58
CA GLN A 210 19.16 12.64 13.16
C GLN A 210 19.79 14.02 12.96
N GLN A 211 20.55 14.15 11.89
CA GLN A 211 21.41 15.29 11.60
C GLN A 211 21.50 15.52 10.09
N PRO A 212 22.10 16.61 9.59
CA PRO A 212 22.03 16.97 8.17
C PRO A 212 22.51 15.90 7.19
N TRP A 213 23.49 15.07 7.57
CA TRP A 213 23.99 14.00 6.70
C TRP A 213 22.97 12.86 6.49
N GLU A 214 21.99 12.74 7.38
CA GLU A 214 20.93 11.73 7.29
C GLU A 214 19.96 12.05 6.15
N ASP A 215 19.63 13.33 5.98
CA ASP A 215 18.86 13.80 4.84
C ASP A 215 19.62 13.53 3.51
N ILE A 216 20.94 13.74 3.51
CA ILE A 216 21.81 13.40 2.34
C ILE A 216 21.83 11.88 2.06
N ASN A 217 21.84 11.05 3.10
CA ASN A 217 21.76 9.60 2.94
C ASN A 217 20.39 9.16 2.37
N CYS A 218 19.30 9.83 2.76
CA CYS A 218 17.99 9.60 2.18
C CYS A 218 17.93 10.00 0.70
N VAL A 219 18.61 11.09 0.29
CA VAL A 219 18.79 11.45 -1.13
C VAL A 219 19.53 10.35 -1.89
N LEU A 220 20.66 9.86 -1.36
CA LEU A 220 21.41 8.77 -1.96
C LEU A 220 20.55 7.50 -2.15
N THR A 221 19.78 7.15 -1.13
CA THR A 221 18.88 5.98 -1.18
C THR A 221 17.74 6.18 -2.17
N SER A 222 17.20 7.40 -2.28
CA SER A 222 16.17 7.75 -3.26
C SER A 222 16.71 7.69 -4.70
N ILE A 223 17.94 8.17 -4.93
CA ILE A 223 18.66 8.05 -6.20
C ILE A 223 18.83 6.58 -6.58
N ALA A 224 19.28 5.74 -5.65
CA ALA A 224 19.42 4.31 -5.90
C ALA A 224 18.09 3.64 -6.27
N PHE A 225 17.01 3.99 -5.59
CA PHE A 225 15.68 3.47 -5.92
C PHE A 225 15.26 3.89 -7.32
N MET A 226 15.42 5.17 -7.67
CA MET A 226 15.10 5.68 -9.02
C MET A 226 16.01 5.10 -10.12
N LEU A 227 17.24 4.71 -9.78
CA LEU A 227 18.16 4.04 -10.68
C LEU A 227 17.81 2.57 -10.91
N ASN A 228 17.22 1.88 -9.95
CA ASN A 228 17.06 0.43 -10.01
C ASN A 228 15.60 -0.04 -10.04
N GLY A 229 14.65 0.88 -9.85
CA GLY A 229 13.20 0.62 -9.72
C GLY A 229 12.78 -0.06 -8.42
N THR A 230 13.73 -0.62 -7.68
CA THR A 230 13.55 -1.21 -6.35
C THR A 230 14.80 -1.03 -5.49
N LEU A 231 14.70 -1.39 -4.21
CA LEU A 231 15.83 -1.47 -3.29
C LEU A 231 16.02 -2.93 -2.83
N PRO A 232 17.25 -3.41 -2.63
CA PRO A 232 17.50 -4.78 -2.17
C PRO A 232 16.77 -5.19 -0.88
N TRP A 233 16.50 -4.23 0.00
CA TRP A 233 15.82 -4.45 1.29
C TRP A 233 14.33 -4.06 1.27
N TRP A 234 13.74 -3.91 0.08
CA TRP A 234 12.36 -3.42 -0.06
C TRP A 234 11.37 -4.23 0.80
N ASP A 235 11.50 -5.56 0.79
CA ASP A 235 10.59 -6.48 1.50
C ASP A 235 10.89 -6.58 3.00
N SER A 236 12.05 -6.10 3.45
CA SER A 236 12.45 -6.12 4.87
C SER A 236 11.93 -4.91 5.66
N TYR A 237 11.03 -4.10 5.11
CA TYR A 237 10.58 -2.84 5.74
C TYR A 237 9.92 -3.01 7.12
N ASN A 238 9.34 -4.19 7.40
CA ASN A 238 8.72 -4.52 8.68
C ASN A 238 9.74 -4.92 9.76
N ASP A 239 10.88 -5.49 9.38
CA ASP A 239 11.96 -5.88 10.30
C ASP A 239 13.10 -4.87 10.26
N THR A 240 13.18 -4.03 11.31
CA THR A 240 14.16 -2.94 11.36
C THR A 240 15.60 -3.44 11.51
N LEU A 241 15.83 -4.59 12.16
CA LEU A 241 17.17 -5.14 12.33
C LEU A 241 17.67 -5.75 11.01
N LYS A 242 16.84 -6.55 10.36
CA LYS A 242 17.14 -7.13 9.04
C LYS A 242 17.38 -6.04 8.00
N LEU A 243 16.53 -5.01 7.99
CA LEU A 243 16.68 -3.82 7.14
C LEU A 243 18.04 -3.12 7.34
N ILE A 244 18.48 -2.95 8.58
CA ILE A 244 19.79 -2.34 8.89
C ILE A 244 20.94 -3.24 8.39
N GLU A 245 20.83 -4.55 8.56
CA GLU A 245 21.84 -5.51 8.14
C GLU A 245 22.00 -5.54 6.62
N GLU A 246 20.90 -5.60 5.87
CA GLU A 246 20.89 -5.55 4.41
C GLU A 246 21.47 -4.23 3.89
N LYS A 247 21.10 -3.10 4.51
CA LYS A 247 21.68 -1.78 4.19
C LYS A 247 23.20 -1.72 4.41
N LYS A 248 23.71 -2.39 5.44
CA LYS A 248 25.15 -2.43 5.77
C LYS A 248 25.96 -3.31 4.84
N ARG A 249 25.38 -4.39 4.30
CA ARG A 249 26.07 -5.37 3.43
C ARG A 249 26.34 -4.86 2.02
N MET A 250 25.69 -3.78 1.63
CA MET A 250 25.81 -3.24 0.28
C MET A 250 27.09 -2.47 0.02
N THR A 251 27.57 -2.61 -1.21
CA THR A 251 28.65 -1.78 -1.73
C THR A 251 28.13 -0.68 -2.65
N CYS A 252 28.92 0.39 -2.77
CA CYS A 252 28.67 1.46 -3.73
C CYS A 252 28.65 0.95 -5.19
N MET A 253 29.34 -0.16 -5.49
CA MET A 253 29.42 -0.68 -6.85
C MET A 253 28.13 -1.38 -7.26
N ASP A 254 27.45 -2.07 -6.34
CA ASP A 254 26.23 -2.83 -6.65
C ASP A 254 25.04 -1.91 -6.92
N MET A 255 24.86 -0.87 -6.08
CA MET A 255 23.70 0.02 -6.17
C MET A 255 23.77 1.05 -7.30
N PHE A 256 24.98 1.48 -7.66
CA PHE A 256 25.22 2.62 -8.54
C PHE A 256 25.98 2.22 -9.79
N ILE A 257 25.85 0.96 -10.23
CA ILE A 257 26.54 0.44 -11.42
C ILE A 257 26.16 1.18 -12.69
N ARG A 258 24.90 1.66 -12.79
CA ARG A 258 24.40 2.47 -13.90
C ARG A 258 24.99 3.89 -13.93
N PHE A 259 25.51 4.37 -12.80
CA PHE A 259 26.23 5.64 -12.75
C PHE A 259 27.65 5.50 -13.31
N GLY A 260 28.08 6.55 -13.99
CA GLY A 260 29.45 6.75 -14.43
C GLY A 260 30.38 7.03 -13.27
N TYR A 261 31.59 7.45 -13.61
CA TYR A 261 32.62 7.74 -12.63
C TYR A 261 32.19 8.81 -11.62
N ASN A 262 31.57 9.91 -12.10
CA ASN A 262 31.23 11.04 -11.25
C ASN A 262 30.03 10.75 -10.34
N GLY A 263 29.01 10.04 -10.85
CA GLY A 263 27.89 9.57 -10.03
C GLY A 263 28.33 8.60 -8.93
N ARG A 264 29.24 7.65 -9.24
CA ARG A 264 29.84 6.76 -8.23
C ARG A 264 30.75 7.51 -7.25
N LYS A 265 31.45 8.56 -7.70
CA LYS A 265 32.25 9.43 -6.83
C LYS A 265 31.38 10.20 -5.81
N PHE A 266 30.21 10.66 -6.23
CA PHE A 266 29.18 11.21 -5.33
C PHE A 266 28.72 10.18 -4.31
N ALA A 267 28.29 8.99 -4.76
CA ALA A 267 27.81 7.94 -3.88
C ALA A 267 28.87 7.49 -2.86
N ALA A 268 30.11 7.31 -3.31
CA ALA A 268 31.23 6.98 -2.44
C ALA A 268 31.52 8.08 -1.41
N TYR A 269 31.39 9.36 -1.78
CA TYR A 269 31.55 10.47 -0.85
C TYR A 269 30.49 10.43 0.26
N VAL A 270 29.21 10.21 -0.09
CA VAL A 270 28.13 10.14 0.91
C VAL A 270 28.30 8.93 1.84
N LEU A 271 28.67 7.77 1.31
CA LEU A 271 28.89 6.55 2.10
C LEU A 271 30.12 6.64 3.02
N ARG A 272 31.22 7.25 2.54
CA ARG A 272 32.46 7.41 3.34
C ARG A 272 32.43 8.57 4.32
N SER A 273 31.60 9.58 4.06
CA SER A 273 31.49 10.77 4.92
C SER A 273 30.44 10.61 6.02
N MET A 274 29.87 9.42 6.19
CA MET A 274 29.12 9.08 7.39
C MET A 274 29.98 9.46 8.61
N HIS A 275 29.46 10.34 9.47
CA HIS A 275 30.09 10.87 10.70
C HIS A 275 31.03 12.08 10.58
N LYS A 276 31.18 12.71 9.41
CA LYS A 276 31.88 14.03 9.34
C LYS A 276 30.93 15.17 9.75
N TYR A 277 31.43 16.11 10.55
CA TYR A 277 30.65 17.28 11.02
C TYR A 277 30.40 18.32 9.92
N GLU A 278 31.16 18.29 8.81
CA GLU A 278 31.07 19.25 7.73
C GLU A 278 30.66 18.56 6.43
N ILE A 279 29.59 19.07 5.80
CA ILE A 279 29.04 18.55 4.55
C ILE A 279 29.45 19.46 3.41
N ASP A 280 30.17 18.93 2.43
CA ASP A 280 30.55 19.68 1.23
C ASP A 280 29.47 19.54 0.15
N TYR A 281 28.43 20.38 0.26
CA TYR A 281 27.34 20.44 -0.72
C TYR A 281 27.86 20.75 -2.12
N LYS A 282 28.87 21.62 -2.24
CA LYS A 282 29.44 22.07 -3.52
C LYS A 282 30.12 20.91 -4.25
N TYR A 283 30.88 20.09 -3.53
CA TYR A 283 31.50 18.90 -4.10
C TYR A 283 30.46 17.91 -4.64
N MET A 284 29.39 17.65 -3.89
CA MET A 284 28.31 16.74 -4.32
C MET A 284 27.59 17.26 -5.56
N ILE A 285 27.24 18.55 -5.58
CA ILE A 285 26.63 19.23 -6.73
C ILE A 285 27.54 19.11 -7.96
N ASN A 286 28.83 19.36 -7.81
CA ASN A 286 29.79 19.26 -8.91
C ASN A 286 29.90 17.83 -9.46
N CYS A 287 29.92 16.80 -8.61
CA CYS A 287 29.94 15.42 -9.06
C CYS A 287 28.68 15.05 -9.85
N LEU A 288 27.50 15.44 -9.38
CA LEU A 288 26.23 15.17 -10.05
C LEU A 288 26.10 15.95 -11.36
N LYS A 289 26.53 17.21 -11.39
CA LYS A 289 26.60 18.02 -12.60
C LYS A 289 27.48 17.38 -13.68
N GLN A 290 28.68 16.92 -13.31
CA GLN A 290 29.57 16.23 -14.24
C GLN A 290 29.05 14.86 -14.69
N GLU A 291 28.19 14.20 -13.90
CA GLU A 291 27.53 12.96 -14.30
C GLU A 291 26.39 13.21 -15.29
N ARG A 292 25.65 14.31 -15.10
CA ARG A 292 24.63 14.78 -16.04
C ARG A 292 25.25 15.16 -17.39
N ASP A 293 26.36 15.90 -17.37
CA ASP A 293 27.05 16.41 -18.56
C ASP A 293 27.76 15.31 -19.39
N ARG A 294 27.52 14.02 -19.08
CA ARG A 294 27.96 12.88 -19.90
C ARG A 294 27.17 12.76 -21.21
N LEU A 295 25.96 13.27 -21.24
CA LEU A 295 25.16 13.40 -22.45
C LEU A 295 25.32 14.82 -23.00
N ASP A 296 25.28 14.95 -24.33
CA ASP A 296 25.11 16.25 -24.94
C ASP A 296 23.74 16.84 -24.56
N LYS A 297 23.62 18.16 -24.68
CA LYS A 297 22.46 18.90 -24.21
C LYS A 297 21.16 18.44 -24.90
N GLU A 298 21.19 18.15 -26.19
CA GLU A 298 20.00 17.76 -26.95
C GLU A 298 19.48 16.40 -26.48
N THR A 299 20.38 15.43 -26.36
CA THR A 299 20.06 14.10 -25.81
C THR A 299 19.58 14.19 -24.36
N PHE A 300 20.22 15.02 -23.54
CA PHE A 300 19.77 15.25 -22.16
C PHE A 300 18.38 15.88 -22.12
N ASP A 301 18.13 16.95 -22.87
CA ASP A 301 16.83 17.64 -22.88
C ASP A 301 15.71 16.69 -23.36
N ALA A 302 16.01 15.82 -24.32
CA ALA A 302 15.10 14.75 -24.76
C ALA A 302 14.78 13.77 -23.63
N TYR A 303 15.78 13.28 -22.89
CA TYR A 303 15.55 12.40 -21.73
C TYR A 303 14.85 13.13 -20.59
N TRP A 304 15.27 14.34 -20.24
CA TRP A 304 14.69 15.15 -19.18
C TRP A 304 13.20 15.42 -19.44
N THR A 305 12.87 15.76 -20.69
CA THR A 305 11.48 15.96 -21.11
C THR A 305 10.73 14.64 -21.16
N TRP A 306 11.30 13.58 -21.75
CA TRP A 306 10.62 12.28 -21.87
C TRP A 306 10.40 11.62 -20.50
N ASP A 307 11.40 11.60 -19.62
CA ASP A 307 11.35 11.06 -18.26
C ASP A 307 10.36 11.76 -17.35
N LEU A 308 10.10 13.04 -17.61
CA LEU A 308 9.18 13.84 -16.81
C LEU A 308 7.93 14.26 -17.59
N ASN A 309 7.64 13.64 -18.75
CA ASN A 309 6.76 14.18 -19.81
C ASN A 309 5.49 14.84 -19.28
N TRP A 310 5.34 16.10 -19.70
CA TRP A 310 4.47 17.12 -19.12
C TRP A 310 3.17 17.37 -19.91
N THR A 311 2.98 16.75 -21.08
CA THR A 311 2.10 17.34 -22.10
C THR A 311 0.82 16.60 -22.45
N GLU A 312 0.57 15.36 -22.05
CA GLU A 312 -0.67 14.66 -22.46
C GLU A 312 -1.85 14.71 -21.48
N ILE A 313 -1.68 15.18 -20.24
CA ILE A 313 -2.76 15.11 -19.23
C ILE A 313 -3.13 16.47 -18.60
N LEU A 314 -2.36 17.54 -18.82
CA LEU A 314 -2.61 18.83 -18.15
C LEU A 314 -3.31 19.91 -18.99
N ILE A 315 -3.56 19.67 -20.30
CA ILE A 315 -4.23 20.67 -21.16
C ILE A 315 -5.77 20.49 -21.22
N ASN A 316 -6.36 19.37 -20.80
CA ASN A 316 -7.83 19.30 -20.74
C ASN A 316 -8.35 18.22 -19.77
N PRO A 317 -8.83 18.56 -18.56
CA PRO A 317 -9.47 17.59 -17.68
C PRO A 317 -10.86 17.11 -18.19
N TYR A 318 -11.32 17.57 -19.37
CA TYR A 318 -12.67 17.31 -19.87
C TYR A 318 -12.78 17.03 -21.39
N ALA A 319 -11.72 16.60 -22.09
CA ALA A 319 -11.86 16.17 -23.49
C ALA A 319 -11.31 14.76 -23.75
N ASN A 320 -12.26 13.85 -24.04
CA ASN A 320 -12.16 12.62 -24.85
C ASN A 320 -11.32 11.48 -24.22
N ASN A 321 -11.84 10.33 -23.76
CA ASN A 321 -12.89 9.47 -24.33
C ASN A 321 -12.86 9.45 -25.87
N GLU A 322 -11.98 8.61 -26.42
CA GLU A 322 -12.20 7.74 -27.61
C GLU A 322 -10.90 7.35 -28.37
N ALA A 323 -9.72 7.86 -28.03
CA ALA A 323 -8.54 7.64 -28.88
C ALA A 323 -7.27 7.16 -28.13
N SER A 324 -7.31 5.97 -27.50
CA SER A 324 -6.07 5.25 -27.13
C SER A 324 -6.22 3.72 -27.06
N ILE A 325 -7.15 3.13 -27.83
CA ILE A 325 -7.31 1.66 -27.92
C ILE A 325 -6.52 1.05 -29.10
N LYS A 326 -5.86 1.83 -29.96
CA LYS A 326 -5.32 1.29 -31.23
C LYS A 326 -3.87 0.79 -31.26
N ASN A 327 -3.05 0.94 -30.22
CA ASN A 327 -1.61 0.60 -30.32
C ASN A 327 -1.08 -0.54 -29.42
N VAL A 328 -1.94 -1.33 -28.77
CA VAL A 328 -1.50 -2.58 -28.07
C VAL A 328 -1.83 -3.85 -28.88
N ALA A 329 -2.38 -3.72 -30.09
CA ALA A 329 -2.76 -4.85 -30.94
C ALA A 329 -1.64 -5.42 -31.84
N LEU A 330 -0.37 -5.12 -31.58
CA LEU A 330 0.74 -5.66 -32.38
C LEU A 330 1.86 -6.24 -31.51
N GLY A 331 1.60 -7.41 -30.94
CA GLY A 331 2.66 -8.15 -30.26
C GLY A 331 2.15 -9.24 -29.34
N LEU A 332 1.42 -10.23 -29.88
CA LEU A 332 1.40 -11.61 -29.39
C LEU A 332 0.64 -12.46 -30.41
N GLY A 333 1.36 -12.86 -31.46
CA GLY A 333 0.94 -13.93 -32.33
C GLY A 333 0.88 -15.25 -31.55
N ALA A 334 -0.25 -15.93 -31.67
CA ALA A 334 -0.47 -17.36 -31.43
C ALA A 334 -0.50 -17.88 -29.98
N ALA A 335 -1.65 -17.73 -29.31
CA ALA A 335 -2.36 -18.85 -28.64
C ALA A 335 -3.72 -18.41 -28.04
N GLY A 336 -4.81 -19.08 -28.42
CA GLY A 336 -6.00 -19.25 -27.57
C GLY A 336 -7.18 -18.28 -27.74
N VAL A 337 -8.05 -18.54 -28.72
CA VAL A 337 -9.32 -17.85 -29.00
C VAL A 337 -10.44 -18.21 -27.99
N ALA A 338 -10.15 -18.17 -26.69
CA ALA A 338 -11.18 -18.45 -25.66
C ALA A 338 -11.18 -17.48 -24.46
N GLY A 339 -10.20 -16.57 -24.36
CA GLY A 339 -10.06 -15.68 -23.20
C GLY A 339 -10.60 -14.25 -23.38
N ALA A 340 -10.87 -13.81 -24.61
CA ALA A 340 -11.14 -12.40 -24.89
C ALA A 340 -12.52 -11.91 -24.40
N GLY A 341 -13.52 -12.79 -24.31
CA GLY A 341 -14.87 -12.42 -23.86
C GLY A 341 -14.99 -12.24 -22.34
N GLY A 342 -14.23 -13.00 -21.55
CA GLY A 342 -14.29 -12.94 -20.08
C GLY A 342 -13.57 -11.73 -19.49
N LEU A 343 -12.53 -11.24 -20.16
CA LEU A 343 -11.75 -10.10 -19.68
C LEU A 343 -12.48 -8.75 -19.89
N ILE A 344 -13.24 -8.62 -20.98
CA ILE A 344 -14.04 -7.42 -21.27
C ILE A 344 -15.24 -7.32 -20.31
N PHE A 345 -15.91 -8.44 -20.01
CA PHE A 345 -17.02 -8.46 -19.05
C PHE A 345 -16.58 -8.16 -17.61
N ALA A 346 -15.34 -8.50 -17.23
CA ALA A 346 -14.77 -8.13 -15.94
C ALA A 346 -14.32 -6.65 -15.87
N LEU A 347 -14.04 -6.01 -17.01
CA LEU A 347 -13.62 -4.61 -17.12
C LEU A 347 -14.80 -3.63 -17.30
N GLU A 348 -15.98 -4.11 -17.69
CA GLU A 348 -17.19 -3.29 -17.88
C GLU A 348 -18.08 -3.13 -16.64
N ASN A 349 -17.72 -3.74 -15.51
CA ASN A 349 -18.43 -3.46 -14.25
C ASN A 349 -18.05 -2.06 -13.77
N SER A 350 -18.85 -1.06 -14.16
CA SER A 350 -18.89 0.24 -13.52
C SER A 350 -19.05 0.04 -12.00
N ILE A 351 -17.99 0.30 -11.24
CA ILE A 351 -18.00 0.20 -9.78
C ILE A 351 -18.91 1.31 -9.27
N ASN A 352 -20.14 0.93 -8.95
CA ASN A 352 -21.09 1.80 -8.31
C ASN A 352 -20.71 1.88 -6.81
N ALA A 353 -20.00 2.93 -6.41
CA ALA A 353 -19.71 3.21 -5.00
C ALA A 353 -20.98 3.71 -4.29
N GLY A 354 -21.96 2.83 -4.14
CA GLY A 354 -23.29 3.14 -3.58
C GLY A 354 -23.39 2.97 -2.06
N GLU A 355 -22.47 2.23 -1.44
CA GLU A 355 -22.53 1.93 -0.01
C GLU A 355 -21.27 2.44 0.71
N HIS A 356 -21.47 3.20 1.79
CA HIS A 356 -20.42 3.82 2.61
C HIS A 356 -19.68 2.76 3.47
N VAL A 357 -18.98 1.81 2.84
CA VAL A 357 -18.19 0.77 3.53
C VAL A 357 -16.70 0.99 3.22
N VAL A 358 -15.86 1.02 4.26
CA VAL A 358 -14.41 1.09 4.06
C VAL A 358 -13.91 -0.27 3.62
N HIS A 359 -13.22 -0.33 2.47
CA HIS A 359 -12.61 -1.58 2.01
C HIS A 359 -11.37 -1.92 2.87
N PRO A 360 -11.19 -3.19 3.26
CA PRO A 360 -10.01 -3.60 4.00
C PRO A 360 -8.75 -3.48 3.13
N CYS A 361 -7.62 -3.19 3.76
CA CYS A 361 -6.31 -3.20 3.10
C CYS A 361 -5.89 -4.64 2.83
N LYS A 362 -5.24 -4.91 1.68
CA LYS A 362 -4.64 -6.21 1.41
C LYS A 362 -3.44 -6.45 2.33
N LEU A 363 -3.51 -7.47 3.17
CA LEU A 363 -2.44 -7.84 4.09
C LEU A 363 -1.59 -8.98 3.51
N PRO A 364 -0.28 -9.01 3.81
CA PRO A 364 0.62 -10.05 3.33
C PRO A 364 0.48 -11.33 4.18
N TRP A 365 -0.61 -12.06 4.00
CA TRP A 365 -0.84 -13.31 4.71
C TRP A 365 0.21 -14.36 4.34
N PRO A 366 0.68 -15.17 5.31
CA PRO A 366 1.69 -16.20 5.05
C PRO A 366 1.19 -17.23 4.02
N HIS A 367 -0.12 -17.47 3.92
CA HIS A 367 -0.74 -18.37 2.95
C HIS A 367 -1.24 -17.69 1.66
N ALA A 368 -0.85 -16.42 1.40
CA ALA A 368 -1.37 -15.67 0.25
C ALA A 368 -0.76 -16.09 -1.10
N GLY A 369 0.50 -16.51 -1.15
CA GLY A 369 1.19 -16.81 -2.41
C GLY A 369 0.79 -18.16 -3.00
N MET A 370 1.16 -18.39 -4.26
CA MET A 370 0.75 -19.58 -5.02
C MET A 370 1.34 -20.89 -4.47
N PHE A 371 2.49 -20.81 -3.79
CA PHE A 371 3.21 -21.95 -3.23
C PHE A 371 3.21 -21.98 -1.70
N ASP A 372 2.55 -21.02 -1.06
CA ASP A 372 2.57 -20.90 0.40
C ASP A 372 1.43 -21.69 1.04
N SER A 373 1.76 -22.43 2.11
CA SER A 373 0.83 -23.16 2.96
C SER A 373 0.32 -22.31 4.12
N PHE A 374 -0.60 -22.85 4.92
CA PHE A 374 -0.92 -22.25 6.21
C PHE A 374 0.27 -22.30 7.18
N ASP A 375 0.35 -21.28 8.04
CA ASP A 375 1.14 -21.33 9.27
C ASP A 375 0.32 -22.07 10.34
N TYR A 376 0.55 -23.38 10.49
CA TYR A 376 -0.20 -24.22 11.42
C TYR A 376 0.00 -23.86 12.90
N ALA A 377 1.09 -23.17 13.26
CA ALA A 377 1.23 -22.60 14.60
C ALA A 377 0.24 -21.44 14.80
N SER A 378 0.07 -20.59 13.77
CA SER A 378 -0.97 -19.55 13.75
C SER A 378 -2.39 -20.14 13.73
N VAL A 379 -2.63 -21.24 13.01
CA VAL A 379 -3.91 -21.97 13.05
C VAL A 379 -4.21 -22.47 14.48
N ARG A 380 -3.24 -23.08 15.16
CA ARG A 380 -3.39 -23.57 16.54
C ARG A 380 -3.70 -22.43 17.51
N ARG A 381 -2.95 -21.33 17.46
CA ARG A 381 -3.23 -20.12 18.24
C ARG A 381 -4.60 -19.52 17.91
N GLY A 382 -5.00 -19.53 16.64
CA GLY A 382 -6.29 -19.02 16.20
C GLY A 382 -7.47 -19.83 16.75
N TYR A 383 -7.30 -21.15 16.88
CA TYR A 383 -8.26 -22.00 17.58
C TYR A 383 -8.35 -21.64 19.07
N GLU A 384 -7.22 -21.35 19.73
CA GLU A 384 -7.23 -20.90 21.14
C GLU A 384 -8.02 -19.59 21.31
N VAL A 385 -7.84 -18.61 20.40
CA VAL A 385 -8.64 -17.38 20.36
C VAL A 385 -10.12 -17.70 20.15
N TYR A 386 -10.44 -18.57 19.18
CA TYR A 386 -11.82 -18.98 18.92
C TYR A 386 -12.45 -19.61 20.16
N LYS A 387 -11.77 -20.56 20.81
CA LYS A 387 -12.26 -21.28 21.99
C LYS A 387 -12.53 -20.35 23.15
N GLN A 388 -11.61 -19.44 23.45
CA GLN A 388 -11.68 -18.58 24.63
C GLN A 388 -12.58 -17.35 24.44
N VAL A 389 -12.68 -16.82 23.21
CA VAL A 389 -13.39 -15.56 22.94
C VAL A 389 -14.64 -15.78 22.10
N CYS A 390 -14.54 -16.49 20.99
CA CYS A 390 -15.60 -16.54 19.97
C CYS A 390 -16.67 -17.61 20.24
N ALA A 391 -16.28 -18.76 20.81
CA ALA A 391 -17.12 -19.95 20.96
C ALA A 391 -18.32 -19.73 21.91
N ALA A 392 -18.27 -18.70 22.75
CA ALA A 392 -19.38 -18.32 23.61
C ALA A 392 -20.59 -17.76 22.84
N CYS A 393 -20.38 -17.20 21.65
CA CYS A 393 -21.42 -16.54 20.86
C CYS A 393 -21.57 -17.10 19.44
N HIS A 394 -20.49 -17.61 18.86
CA HIS A 394 -20.46 -18.09 17.48
C HIS A 394 -20.44 -19.62 17.41
N SER A 395 -21.23 -20.17 16.48
CA SER A 395 -21.18 -21.60 16.13
C SER A 395 -20.12 -21.86 15.05
N MET A 396 -19.69 -23.12 14.97
CA MET A 396 -18.81 -23.62 13.91
C MET A 396 -19.24 -25.04 13.50
N LYS A 397 -20.33 -25.10 12.73
CA LYS A 397 -21.10 -26.32 12.48
C LYS A 397 -20.42 -27.36 11.60
N PHE A 398 -19.46 -26.94 10.77
CA PHE A 398 -18.81 -27.84 9.81
C PHE A 398 -17.47 -28.38 10.32
N ILE A 399 -17.04 -27.98 11.52
CA ILE A 399 -15.76 -28.40 12.10
C ILE A 399 -15.99 -29.39 13.24
N HIS A 400 -15.38 -30.57 13.09
CA HIS A 400 -15.32 -31.60 14.10
C HIS A 400 -13.92 -31.64 14.71
N TYR A 401 -13.79 -32.15 15.94
CA TYR A 401 -12.50 -32.31 16.61
C TYR A 401 -11.53 -33.21 15.82
N ARG A 402 -12.03 -34.18 15.05
CA ARG A 402 -11.22 -35.03 14.14
C ARG A 402 -10.50 -34.24 13.05
N HIS A 403 -10.96 -33.03 12.72
CA HIS A 403 -10.26 -32.17 11.76
C HIS A 403 -8.97 -31.57 12.34
N PHE A 404 -8.81 -31.55 13.67
CA PHE A 404 -7.61 -31.02 14.34
C PHE A 404 -6.46 -32.04 14.39
N VAL A 405 -6.81 -33.33 14.29
CA VAL A 405 -5.87 -34.44 14.32
C VAL A 405 -4.97 -34.38 13.09
N ASP A 406 -3.66 -34.44 13.32
CA ASP A 406 -2.60 -34.40 12.30
C ASP A 406 -2.60 -33.14 11.42
N THR A 407 -3.36 -32.11 11.80
CA THR A 407 -3.26 -30.76 11.21
C THR A 407 -2.52 -29.82 12.16
N PHE A 408 -3.03 -29.63 13.37
CA PHE A 408 -2.38 -28.77 14.37
C PHE A 408 -2.41 -29.34 15.81
N MET A 409 -3.08 -30.47 16.02
CA MET A 409 -3.08 -31.21 17.28
C MET A 409 -2.76 -32.68 17.03
N THR A 410 -2.16 -33.32 18.03
CA THR A 410 -2.06 -34.79 18.06
C THR A 410 -3.43 -35.41 18.37
N LEU A 411 -3.59 -36.70 18.07
CA LEU A 411 -4.81 -37.43 18.40
C LEU A 411 -5.16 -37.37 19.91
N GLU A 412 -4.17 -37.48 20.77
CA GLU A 412 -4.39 -37.45 22.24
C GLU A 412 -4.76 -36.05 22.72
N GLU A 413 -4.14 -34.99 22.16
CA GLU A 413 -4.55 -33.61 22.42
C GLU A 413 -5.99 -33.35 21.96
N ALA A 414 -6.36 -33.80 20.76
CA ALA A 414 -7.71 -33.62 20.23
C ALA A 414 -8.78 -34.41 21.02
N LYS A 415 -8.44 -35.60 21.54
CA LYS A 415 -9.32 -36.36 22.44
C LYS A 415 -9.51 -35.64 23.78
N ALA A 416 -8.43 -35.13 24.37
CA ALA A 416 -8.49 -34.38 25.62
C ALA A 416 -9.34 -33.11 25.44
N GLU A 417 -9.12 -32.39 24.35
CA GLU A 417 -9.87 -31.19 23.98
C GLU A 417 -11.37 -31.50 23.76
N ALA A 418 -11.70 -32.58 23.05
CA ALA A 418 -13.09 -32.99 22.87
C ALA A 418 -13.77 -33.40 24.19
N ALA A 419 -13.04 -34.03 25.10
CA ALA A 419 -13.57 -34.50 26.38
C ALA A 419 -13.96 -33.36 27.33
N GLU A 420 -13.40 -32.16 27.16
CA GLU A 420 -13.79 -30.96 27.92
C GLU A 420 -15.22 -30.50 27.58
N ALA A 421 -15.68 -30.75 26.35
CA ALA A 421 -17.03 -30.42 25.94
C ALA A 421 -18.04 -31.42 26.48
N THR A 422 -19.16 -30.90 27.01
CA THR A 422 -20.28 -31.74 27.43
C THR A 422 -21.33 -31.80 26.32
N ILE A 423 -21.52 -32.98 25.73
CA ILE A 423 -22.39 -33.20 24.56
C ILE A 423 -23.67 -33.92 24.99
N PRO A 424 -24.86 -33.44 24.58
CA PRO A 424 -26.11 -34.16 24.81
C PRO A 424 -26.17 -35.43 23.95
N ASP A 425 -26.56 -36.54 24.55
CA ASP A 425 -26.73 -37.84 23.90
C ASP A 425 -27.95 -38.58 24.48
N ILE A 426 -28.32 -39.72 23.90
CA ILE A 426 -29.45 -40.55 24.35
C ILE A 426 -28.91 -41.93 24.72
N ASN A 427 -29.21 -42.38 25.94
CA ASN A 427 -28.81 -43.72 26.39
C ASN A 427 -29.70 -44.82 25.78
N ASP A 428 -29.32 -46.09 25.97
CA ASP A 428 -30.08 -47.26 25.48
C ASP A 428 -31.51 -47.35 26.01
N LYS A 429 -31.86 -46.59 27.05
CA LYS A 429 -33.20 -46.50 27.64
C LYS A 429 -34.03 -45.35 27.07
N GLY A 430 -33.53 -44.63 26.06
CA GLY A 430 -34.20 -43.49 25.44
C GLY A 430 -34.20 -42.21 26.29
N GLN A 431 -33.37 -42.11 27.32
CA GLN A 431 -33.26 -40.94 28.18
C GLN A 431 -32.11 -40.04 27.73
N SER A 432 -32.34 -38.72 27.75
CA SER A 432 -31.30 -37.72 27.47
C SER A 432 -30.24 -37.73 28.58
N ILE A 433 -29.00 -37.97 28.19
CA ILE A 433 -27.81 -37.92 29.04
C ILE A 433 -26.85 -36.85 28.52
N MET A 434 -25.92 -36.42 29.37
CA MET A 434 -24.80 -35.58 28.96
C MET A 434 -23.53 -36.44 29.03
N ARG A 435 -22.75 -36.51 27.95
CA ARG A 435 -21.50 -37.27 27.89
C ARG A 435 -20.31 -36.35 27.56
N PRO A 436 -19.08 -36.74 27.94
CA PRO A 436 -17.88 -36.13 27.39
C PRO A 436 -17.86 -36.24 25.86
N GLY A 437 -17.35 -35.21 25.20
CA GLY A 437 -17.19 -35.20 23.75
C GLY A 437 -16.14 -36.19 23.27
N THR A 438 -16.28 -36.58 22.02
CA THR A 438 -15.37 -37.46 21.28
C THR A 438 -14.84 -36.72 20.06
N VAL A 439 -13.77 -37.24 19.44
CA VAL A 439 -13.19 -36.62 18.23
C VAL A 439 -14.18 -36.53 17.05
N ASN A 440 -15.23 -37.36 17.03
CA ASN A 440 -16.22 -37.35 15.97
C ASN A 440 -17.32 -36.31 16.19
N ASP A 441 -17.40 -35.69 17.36
CA ASP A 441 -18.38 -34.66 17.64
C ASP A 441 -18.00 -33.34 16.95
N ILE A 442 -19.03 -32.56 16.61
CA ILE A 442 -18.90 -31.18 16.12
C ILE A 442 -18.55 -30.28 17.32
N LEU A 443 -17.92 -29.15 17.05
CA LEU A 443 -17.77 -28.11 18.07
C LEU A 443 -19.15 -27.72 18.66
N PRO A 444 -19.29 -27.62 20.00
CA PRO A 444 -20.58 -27.33 20.63
C PRO A 444 -21.17 -26.00 20.15
N ASP A 445 -22.46 -26.00 19.83
CA ASP A 445 -23.19 -24.78 19.51
C ASP A 445 -23.49 -23.99 20.81
N PRO A 446 -23.23 -22.67 20.86
CA PRO A 446 -23.48 -21.86 22.06
C PRO A 446 -24.97 -21.67 22.34
N TYR A 447 -25.82 -21.83 21.32
CA TYR A 447 -27.26 -21.66 21.42
C TYR A 447 -27.99 -22.81 20.73
N PRO A 448 -29.12 -23.28 21.27
CA PRO A 448 -29.87 -24.39 20.68
C PRO A 448 -30.51 -24.04 19.33
N ASN A 449 -30.79 -22.76 19.08
CA ASN A 449 -31.38 -22.29 17.83
C ASN A 449 -31.14 -20.79 17.60
N LYS A 450 -31.39 -20.32 16.37
CA LYS A 450 -31.19 -18.92 15.97
C LYS A 450 -32.03 -17.93 16.77
N LYS A 451 -33.23 -18.31 17.24
CA LYS A 451 -34.08 -17.42 18.04
C LYS A 451 -33.50 -17.20 19.43
N ALA A 452 -32.99 -18.25 20.07
CA ALA A 452 -32.27 -18.16 21.33
C ALA A 452 -31.00 -17.31 21.17
N ALA A 453 -30.24 -17.49 20.09
CA ALA A 453 -29.07 -16.69 19.79
C ALA A 453 -29.38 -15.19 19.63
N ALA A 454 -30.44 -14.85 18.88
CA ALA A 454 -30.87 -13.46 18.72
C ALA A 454 -31.37 -12.84 20.04
N ALA A 455 -32.12 -13.61 20.84
CA ALA A 455 -32.60 -13.15 22.14
C ALA A 455 -31.45 -12.82 23.11
N ALA A 456 -30.38 -13.61 23.10
CA ALA A 456 -29.20 -13.38 23.92
C ALA A 456 -28.31 -12.22 23.45
N ASN A 457 -28.44 -11.78 22.19
CA ASN A 457 -27.54 -10.81 21.54
C ASN A 457 -28.30 -9.62 20.93
N ASN A 458 -29.18 -8.98 21.73
CA ASN A 458 -29.88 -7.74 21.36
C ASN A 458 -30.63 -7.82 20.01
N GLY A 459 -31.24 -8.97 19.72
CA GLY A 459 -32.02 -9.22 18.50
C GLY A 459 -31.21 -9.63 17.27
N ALA A 460 -29.88 -9.68 17.36
CA ALA A 460 -29.01 -10.10 16.26
C ALA A 460 -28.40 -11.48 16.53
N ALA A 461 -28.72 -12.47 15.71
CA ALA A 461 -28.11 -13.79 15.82
C ALA A 461 -26.66 -13.76 15.26
N PRO A 462 -25.64 -14.11 16.06
CA PRO A 462 -24.28 -14.23 15.56
C PRO A 462 -24.19 -15.24 14.41
N PRO A 463 -23.51 -14.92 13.30
CA PRO A 463 -23.35 -15.85 12.19
C PRO A 463 -22.44 -17.03 12.59
N ASP A 464 -22.69 -18.18 11.96
CA ASP A 464 -21.75 -19.31 11.99
C ASP A 464 -20.42 -18.91 11.34
N LEU A 465 -19.31 -19.32 11.94
CA LEU A 465 -17.97 -18.92 11.52
C LEU A 465 -17.28 -19.93 10.61
N SER A 466 -17.84 -21.13 10.36
CA SER A 466 -17.15 -22.18 9.61
C SER A 466 -16.71 -21.75 8.21
N LEU A 467 -17.48 -20.88 7.53
CA LEU A 467 -17.17 -20.41 6.17
C LEU A 467 -16.89 -18.89 6.12
N MET A 468 -16.62 -18.25 7.26
CA MET A 468 -16.65 -16.77 7.34
C MET A 468 -15.65 -16.10 6.38
N SER A 469 -14.45 -16.66 6.23
CA SER A 469 -13.44 -16.12 5.30
C SER A 469 -13.90 -16.16 3.84
N LEU A 470 -14.58 -17.23 3.41
CA LEU A 470 -15.08 -17.34 2.03
C LEU A 470 -16.44 -16.66 1.83
N ALA A 471 -17.21 -16.46 2.89
CA ALA A 471 -18.56 -15.89 2.85
C ALA A 471 -18.59 -14.35 2.85
N ARG A 472 -17.44 -13.67 2.92
CA ARG A 472 -17.33 -12.21 2.94
C ARG A 472 -16.32 -11.71 1.90
N HIS A 473 -16.69 -10.64 1.19
CA HIS A 473 -15.76 -9.97 0.30
C HIS A 473 -14.56 -9.42 1.08
N GLY A 474 -13.36 -9.69 0.58
CA GLY A 474 -12.09 -9.37 1.27
C GLY A 474 -11.59 -10.48 2.19
N GLY A 475 -12.39 -11.50 2.50
CA GLY A 475 -12.01 -12.68 3.29
C GLY A 475 -11.22 -12.35 4.55
N ASP A 476 -10.00 -12.87 4.67
CA ASP A 476 -9.14 -12.66 5.84
C ASP A 476 -8.86 -11.18 6.11
N ASP A 477 -8.65 -10.38 5.06
CA ASP A 477 -8.41 -8.95 5.20
C ASP A 477 -9.61 -8.26 5.84
N TYR A 478 -10.82 -8.68 5.45
CA TYR A 478 -12.07 -8.17 6.04
C TYR A 478 -12.21 -8.59 7.51
N ILE A 479 -11.97 -9.87 7.83
CA ILE A 479 -12.07 -10.37 9.21
C ILE A 479 -11.08 -9.64 10.12
N PHE A 480 -9.82 -9.53 9.68
CA PHE A 480 -8.78 -8.83 10.44
C PHE A 480 -9.13 -7.36 10.65
N ALA A 481 -9.54 -6.65 9.59
CA ALA A 481 -9.91 -5.25 9.67
C ALA A 481 -11.15 -5.04 10.54
N LEU A 482 -12.12 -5.95 10.49
CA LEU A 482 -13.32 -5.90 11.34
C LEU A 482 -12.94 -6.06 12.82
N LEU A 483 -12.09 -7.03 13.16
CA LEU A 483 -11.74 -7.31 14.55
C LEU A 483 -10.82 -6.26 15.19
N THR A 484 -10.00 -5.59 14.38
CA THR A 484 -9.08 -4.52 14.83
C THR A 484 -9.66 -3.11 14.65
N GLY A 485 -10.74 -2.97 13.89
CA GLY A 485 -11.29 -1.69 13.42
C GLY A 485 -12.43 -1.12 14.26
N TYR A 486 -12.43 -1.32 15.59
CA TYR A 486 -13.41 -0.68 16.47
C TYR A 486 -12.95 0.74 16.83
N PHE A 487 -13.80 1.73 16.54
CA PHE A 487 -13.49 3.15 16.77
C PHE A 487 -14.68 3.88 17.37
N ASP A 488 -14.42 5.03 18.00
CA ASP A 488 -15.49 5.95 18.35
C ASP A 488 -16.26 6.40 17.10
N PRO A 489 -17.60 6.46 17.17
CA PRO A 489 -18.42 6.86 16.03
C PRO A 489 -18.03 8.28 15.57
N PRO A 490 -17.80 8.50 14.27
CA PRO A 490 -17.50 9.84 13.76
C PRO A 490 -18.73 10.73 13.95
N ALA A 491 -18.48 12.02 14.15
CA ALA A 491 -19.55 13.00 14.36
C ALA A 491 -20.65 12.90 13.29
N GLY A 492 -21.88 12.61 13.74
CA GLY A 492 -23.07 12.44 12.90
C GLY A 492 -23.59 11.01 12.77
N VAL A 493 -22.81 10.00 13.16
CA VAL A 493 -23.29 8.61 13.24
C VAL A 493 -23.88 8.38 14.63
N LYS A 494 -25.17 8.06 14.69
CA LYS A 494 -25.82 7.61 15.93
C LYS A 494 -25.65 6.09 16.01
N VAL A 495 -25.13 5.63 17.14
CA VAL A 495 -25.04 4.21 17.48
C VAL A 495 -26.08 3.96 18.56
N ASP A 496 -26.98 3.00 18.32
CA ASP A 496 -27.98 2.61 19.32
C ASP A 496 -27.28 1.96 20.53
N ASP A 497 -27.88 2.07 21.72
CA ASP A 497 -27.36 1.45 22.92
C ASP A 497 -27.18 -0.07 22.72
N GLY A 498 -25.99 -0.57 23.06
CA GLY A 498 -25.61 -1.98 22.88
C GLY A 498 -25.04 -2.34 21.50
N LYS A 499 -24.86 -1.37 20.60
CA LYS A 499 -24.14 -1.54 19.33
C LYS A 499 -22.80 -0.80 19.35
N ALA A 500 -21.91 -1.14 18.43
CA ALA A 500 -20.61 -0.52 18.26
C ALA A 500 -20.44 0.05 16.85
N TYR A 501 -19.57 1.06 16.71
CA TYR A 501 -19.19 1.59 15.40
C TYR A 501 -17.99 0.85 14.84
N ASN A 502 -18.11 0.38 13.60
CA ASN A 502 -17.04 -0.26 12.86
C ASN A 502 -17.14 0.12 11.37
N PRO A 503 -16.16 0.86 10.82
CA PRO A 503 -16.22 1.38 9.45
C PRO A 503 -16.09 0.30 8.37
N TYR A 504 -15.59 -0.90 8.71
CA TYR A 504 -15.49 -2.02 7.79
C TYR A 504 -16.80 -2.81 7.71
N PHE A 505 -17.68 -2.71 8.72
CA PHE A 505 -18.98 -3.37 8.69
C PHE A 505 -19.95 -2.62 7.77
N PRO A 506 -20.69 -3.31 6.88
CA PRO A 506 -21.72 -2.68 6.08
C PRO A 506 -22.75 -1.91 6.92
N GLY A 507 -22.89 -0.61 6.65
CA GLY A 507 -23.74 0.29 7.45
C GLY A 507 -23.06 0.94 8.67
N GLY A 508 -21.79 0.60 8.95
CA GLY A 508 -20.95 1.26 9.95
C GLY A 508 -21.28 0.92 11.41
N VAL A 509 -22.44 0.34 11.69
CA VAL A 509 -22.89 -0.01 13.04
C VAL A 509 -23.12 -1.51 13.14
N ILE A 510 -22.44 -2.15 14.08
CA ILE A 510 -22.45 -3.60 14.28
C ILE A 510 -22.97 -3.92 15.70
N SER A 511 -23.75 -5.00 15.85
CA SER A 511 -24.24 -5.45 17.16
C SER A 511 -23.20 -6.18 18.01
N MET A 512 -22.04 -6.50 17.43
CA MET A 512 -20.93 -7.14 18.13
C MET A 512 -20.06 -6.05 18.78
N PRO A 513 -19.83 -6.06 20.10
CA PRO A 513 -18.85 -5.18 20.71
C PRO A 513 -17.43 -5.67 20.41
N GLN A 514 -16.43 -4.82 20.64
CA GLN A 514 -15.04 -5.23 20.53
C GLN A 514 -14.75 -6.41 21.45
N GLN A 515 -14.30 -7.53 20.87
CA GLN A 515 -14.00 -8.76 21.62
C GLN A 515 -12.51 -8.94 21.89
N LEU A 516 -11.65 -8.39 21.02
CA LEU A 516 -10.20 -8.56 21.13
C LEU A 516 -9.58 -7.31 21.77
N PHE A 517 -8.80 -7.55 22.82
CA PHE A 517 -8.03 -6.55 23.55
C PHE A 517 -6.60 -7.08 23.75
N ASP A 518 -5.64 -6.17 23.94
CA ASP A 518 -4.27 -6.56 24.29
C ASP A 518 -4.28 -7.38 25.60
N GLU A 519 -3.57 -8.51 25.59
CA GLU A 519 -3.50 -9.46 26.70
C GLU A 519 -4.86 -10.10 27.07
N GLY A 520 -5.80 -10.16 26.13
CA GLY A 520 -7.13 -10.75 26.34
C GLY A 520 -7.16 -12.27 26.53
N ILE A 521 -6.10 -12.97 26.11
CA ILE A 521 -5.88 -14.42 26.33
C ILE A 521 -4.40 -14.68 26.57
N GLU A 522 -4.06 -15.85 27.10
CA GLU A 522 -2.67 -16.34 27.18
C GLU A 522 -2.48 -17.52 26.21
N TYR A 523 -1.52 -17.39 25.29
CA TYR A 523 -1.19 -18.46 24.35
C TYR A 523 -0.35 -19.54 25.02
N LYS A 524 -0.62 -20.81 24.69
CA LYS A 524 0.14 -21.94 25.24
C LYS A 524 1.63 -21.93 24.85
N ASP A 525 1.96 -21.31 23.72
CA ASP A 525 3.34 -21.21 23.22
C ASP A 525 4.11 -19.98 23.73
N GLY A 526 3.49 -19.15 24.58
CA GLY A 526 4.10 -17.94 25.15
C GLY A 526 4.17 -16.74 24.18
N THR A 527 3.50 -16.79 23.02
CA THR A 527 3.40 -15.65 22.11
C THR A 527 2.69 -14.47 22.79
N PHE A 528 3.13 -13.24 22.54
CA PHE A 528 2.46 -12.06 23.10
C PHE A 528 1.10 -11.83 22.45
N ALA A 529 0.03 -11.93 23.24
CA ALA A 529 -1.35 -11.81 22.79
C ALA A 529 -1.82 -10.35 22.61
N SER A 530 -1.18 -9.59 21.73
CA SER A 530 -1.73 -8.30 21.28
C SER A 530 -3.04 -8.48 20.50
N GLN A 531 -3.90 -7.46 20.46
CA GLN A 531 -5.14 -7.47 19.69
C GLN A 531 -4.91 -7.85 18.23
N SER A 532 -3.88 -7.27 17.59
CA SER A 532 -3.54 -7.56 16.19
C SER A 532 -3.03 -8.99 16.02
N GLN A 533 -2.30 -9.53 17.00
CA GLN A 533 -1.81 -10.92 16.93
C GLN A 533 -2.97 -11.91 17.04
N GLN A 534 -3.89 -11.68 17.99
CA GLN A 534 -5.12 -12.46 18.12
C GLN A 534 -5.99 -12.38 16.85
N ALA A 535 -6.17 -11.19 16.28
CA ALA A 535 -6.92 -10.99 15.05
C ALA A 535 -6.27 -11.71 13.85
N LYS A 536 -4.93 -11.71 13.76
CA LYS A 536 -4.20 -12.46 12.74
C LYS A 536 -4.44 -13.95 12.89
N ASP A 537 -4.17 -14.50 14.08
CA ASP A 537 -4.24 -15.94 14.33
C ASP A 537 -5.67 -16.47 14.14
N VAL A 538 -6.70 -15.78 14.65
CA VAL A 538 -8.09 -16.19 14.42
C VAL A 538 -8.51 -16.08 12.95
N SER A 539 -8.02 -15.08 12.20
CA SER A 539 -8.31 -14.97 10.75
C SER A 539 -7.72 -16.14 9.97
N VAL A 540 -6.49 -16.55 10.29
CA VAL A 540 -5.84 -17.74 9.71
C VAL A 540 -6.63 -19.02 10.04
N PHE A 541 -7.05 -19.19 11.29
CA PHE A 541 -7.88 -20.32 11.69
C PHE A 541 -9.24 -20.34 10.97
N LEU A 542 -9.90 -19.19 10.80
CA LEU A 542 -11.17 -19.11 10.07
C LEU A 542 -11.02 -19.36 8.57
N HIS A 543 -9.89 -19.02 7.96
CA HIS A 543 -9.59 -19.42 6.60
C HIS A 543 -9.39 -20.94 6.52
N TRP A 544 -8.58 -21.51 7.41
CA TRP A 544 -8.39 -22.96 7.47
C TRP A 544 -9.71 -23.71 7.68
N ALA A 545 -10.59 -23.22 8.55
CA ALA A 545 -11.91 -23.80 8.77
C ALA A 545 -12.79 -23.75 7.51
N ALA A 546 -12.69 -22.65 6.73
CA ALA A 546 -13.45 -22.48 5.51
C ALA A 546 -12.89 -23.30 4.32
N GLU A 547 -11.57 -23.48 4.28
CA GLU A 547 -10.86 -24.20 3.23
C GLU A 547 -9.80 -25.17 3.81
N PRO A 548 -10.21 -26.28 4.46
CA PRO A 548 -9.26 -27.21 5.09
C PRO A 548 -8.39 -27.96 4.07
N PHE A 549 -8.76 -27.92 2.78
CA PHE A 549 -8.03 -28.50 1.66
C PHE A 549 -7.11 -27.50 0.93
N HIS A 550 -6.91 -26.29 1.45
CA HIS A 550 -6.08 -25.24 0.84
C HIS A 550 -4.68 -25.74 0.45
N ASP A 551 -3.97 -26.37 1.39
CA ASP A 551 -2.59 -26.81 1.19
C ASP A 551 -2.52 -27.97 0.20
N THR A 552 -3.45 -28.93 0.29
CA THR A 552 -3.52 -30.06 -0.65
C THR A 552 -3.91 -29.58 -2.05
N ARG A 553 -4.83 -28.62 -2.17
CA ARG A 553 -5.19 -27.98 -3.45
C ARG A 553 -3.99 -27.31 -4.10
N LYS A 554 -3.20 -26.51 -3.36
CA LYS A 554 -2.01 -25.86 -3.90
C LYS A 554 -0.93 -26.87 -4.29
N LEU A 555 -0.73 -27.92 -3.49
CA LEU A 555 0.20 -29.00 -3.81
C LEU A 555 -0.21 -29.72 -5.11
N TRP A 556 -1.50 -30.05 -5.27
CA TRP A 556 -2.00 -30.65 -6.50
C TRP A 556 -1.90 -29.71 -7.71
N ALA A 557 -2.17 -28.41 -7.51
CA ALA A 557 -1.96 -27.41 -8.55
C ALA A 557 -0.50 -27.37 -9.02
N LEU A 558 0.47 -27.43 -8.11
CA LEU A 558 1.90 -27.51 -8.44
C LEU A 558 2.24 -28.81 -9.19
N LYS A 559 1.74 -29.96 -8.74
CA LYS A 559 1.95 -31.25 -9.42
C LYS A 559 1.41 -31.22 -10.86
N ILE A 560 0.21 -30.67 -11.05
CA ILE A 560 -0.44 -30.54 -12.36
C ILE A 560 0.33 -29.54 -13.23
N ALA A 561 0.73 -28.39 -12.68
CA ALA A 561 1.50 -27.37 -13.38
C ALA A 561 2.87 -27.88 -13.84
N ALA A 562 3.51 -28.80 -13.11
CA ALA A 562 4.74 -29.46 -13.54
C ALA A 562 4.51 -30.49 -14.67
N LEU A 563 3.35 -31.16 -14.69
CA LEU A 563 3.01 -32.17 -15.68
C LEU A 563 2.57 -31.57 -17.03
N ILE A 564 1.85 -30.44 -17.01
CA ILE A 564 1.30 -29.81 -18.21
C ILE A 564 2.36 -29.50 -19.27
N PRO A 565 3.52 -28.88 -18.96
CA PRO A 565 4.55 -28.60 -19.96
C PRO A 565 5.09 -29.88 -20.61
N ILE A 566 5.30 -30.95 -19.82
CA ILE A 566 5.80 -32.23 -20.32
C ILE A 566 4.80 -32.83 -21.31
N LEU A 567 3.53 -32.90 -20.93
CA LEU A 567 2.47 -33.40 -21.79
C LEU A 567 2.32 -32.52 -23.04
N THR A 568 2.42 -31.21 -22.89
CA THR A 568 2.33 -30.25 -23.99
C THR A 568 3.45 -30.47 -25.00
N VAL A 569 4.68 -30.66 -24.56
CA VAL A 569 5.82 -30.96 -25.46
C VAL A 569 5.59 -32.27 -26.21
N VAL A 570 5.16 -33.33 -25.53
CA VAL A 570 4.87 -34.63 -26.16
C VAL A 570 3.74 -34.50 -27.20
N LEU A 571 2.67 -33.78 -26.87
CA LEU A 571 1.54 -33.56 -27.78
C LEU A 571 1.94 -32.71 -28.99
N ILE A 572 2.72 -31.64 -28.78
CA ILE A 572 3.24 -30.80 -29.87
C ILE A 572 4.16 -31.62 -30.77
N TYR A 573 5.05 -32.43 -30.19
CA TYR A 573 5.93 -33.31 -30.94
C TYR A 573 5.14 -34.32 -31.75
N GLY A 574 4.20 -35.04 -31.13
CA GLY A 574 3.33 -36.01 -31.80
C GLY A 574 2.55 -35.35 -32.95
N LYS A 575 1.97 -34.17 -32.71
CA LYS A 575 1.29 -33.39 -33.75
C LYS A 575 2.22 -33.00 -34.90
N ARG A 576 3.42 -32.50 -34.62
CA ARG A 576 4.40 -32.15 -35.67
C ARG A 576 4.87 -33.37 -36.44
N HIS A 577 5.06 -34.50 -35.77
CA HIS A 577 5.45 -35.76 -36.39
C HIS A 577 4.36 -36.28 -37.33
N SER A 578 3.12 -36.39 -36.88
CA SER A 578 1.99 -36.84 -37.73
C SER A 578 1.74 -35.90 -38.92
N TRP A 579 1.85 -34.59 -38.71
CA TRP A 579 1.66 -33.60 -39.78
C TRP A 579 2.90 -33.38 -40.66
N SER A 580 4.03 -34.02 -40.34
CA SER A 580 5.28 -33.81 -41.08
C SER A 580 5.11 -34.16 -42.56
N PHE A 581 4.43 -35.27 -42.88
CA PHE A 581 4.15 -35.69 -44.25
C PHE A 581 3.38 -34.63 -45.04
N ILE A 582 2.25 -34.15 -44.52
CA ILE A 582 1.43 -33.12 -45.20
C ILE A 582 2.23 -31.81 -45.33
N LYS A 583 3.02 -31.45 -44.32
CA LYS A 583 3.78 -30.20 -44.31
C LYS A 583 5.03 -30.24 -45.20
N THR A 584 5.57 -31.42 -45.52
CA THR A 584 6.73 -31.58 -46.42
C THR A 584 6.35 -31.95 -47.85
N GLN A 585 5.07 -32.23 -48.12
CA GLN A 585 4.57 -32.46 -49.47
C GLN A 585 4.90 -31.28 -50.40
N LYS A 586 5.48 -31.60 -51.55
CA LYS A 586 5.72 -30.65 -52.64
C LYS A 586 4.68 -30.89 -53.73
N PHE A 587 3.89 -29.86 -54.03
CA PHE A 587 2.92 -29.92 -55.12
C PHE A 587 3.54 -29.38 -56.40
N ALA A 588 3.45 -30.16 -57.47
CA ALA A 588 3.77 -29.70 -58.82
C ALA A 588 2.47 -29.52 -59.59
N TRP A 589 2.10 -28.27 -59.84
CA TRP A 589 0.95 -27.97 -60.69
C TRP A 589 1.32 -28.23 -62.15
N ARG A 590 0.79 -29.32 -62.73
CA ARG A 590 0.93 -29.62 -64.15
C ARG A 590 -0.31 -29.16 -64.90
N THR A 591 -0.18 -28.13 -65.71
CA THR A 591 -1.24 -27.69 -66.63
C THR A 591 -1.39 -28.71 -67.76
N VAL A 592 -2.58 -29.29 -67.90
CA VAL A 592 -2.95 -30.05 -69.10
C VAL A 592 -3.20 -29.06 -70.24
N LYS A 593 -2.70 -29.34 -71.45
CA LYS A 593 -2.92 -28.51 -72.65
C LYS A 593 -4.41 -28.18 -72.79
N GLY A 594 -4.76 -26.89 -72.83
CA GLY A 594 -6.13 -26.40 -73.05
C GLY A 594 -6.74 -25.57 -71.90
N ARG A 595 -6.04 -25.39 -70.78
CA ARG A 595 -6.42 -24.41 -69.73
C ARG A 595 -5.21 -23.56 -69.34
N GLU A 596 -4.88 -22.59 -70.20
CA GLU A 596 -3.94 -21.53 -69.83
C GLU A 596 -4.60 -20.60 -68.81
N PRO A 597 -3.86 -20.12 -67.78
CA PRO A 597 -4.38 -19.13 -66.85
C PRO A 597 -4.77 -17.85 -67.63
N PRO A 598 -5.86 -17.17 -67.26
CA PRO A 598 -6.24 -15.93 -67.93
C PRO A 598 -5.07 -14.95 -67.87
N LYS A 599 -4.59 -14.52 -69.04
CA LYS A 599 -3.56 -13.48 -69.13
C LYS A 599 -4.14 -12.22 -68.50
N SER A 600 -3.51 -11.75 -67.43
CA SER A 600 -3.90 -10.51 -66.76
C SER A 600 -3.82 -9.36 -67.75
N LYS A 601 -4.93 -8.63 -67.93
CA LYS A 601 -4.94 -7.28 -68.52
C LYS A 601 -4.54 -6.27 -67.47
#